data_AF-A0A7K2FJV7-F1
#
_entry.id   AF-A0A7K2FJV7-F1
#
_cell.length_a   1.000
_cell.length_b   1.000
_cell.length_c   1.000
_cell.angle_alpha   90.00
_cell.angle_beta   90.00
_cell.angle_gamma   90.00
#
_symmetry.space_group_name_H-M   'P 1'
#
loop_
_entity.id
_entity.type
_entity.pdbx_description
1 polymer ?
#
loop_
_entity_poly.entity_id
_entity_poly.type
_entity_poly.pdbx_seq_one_letter_code
_entity_poly.pdbx_strand_id
1 'polypeptide(L)'
;MNANAPSPSPSSSDEPLPQRQVALIDLLDRLLSGGVVLTGDVVLSIADIDLVRVSLRALIVSIGENSPSPFALPLGPGDEHGG
;
A
#
# COMPACT_ATOMS: atom_id res chain seq x y z
N MET A 1 3.73 -40.65 -40.08
CA MET A 1 4.74 -39.69 -39.57
C MET A 1 4.03 -38.40 -39.19
N ASN A 2 4.32 -37.90 -37.99
CA ASN A 2 3.53 -37.03 -37.13
C ASN A 2 3.77 -35.52 -37.31
N ALA A 3 2.77 -34.75 -36.86
CA ALA A 3 2.79 -33.40 -36.26
C ALA A 3 3.36 -32.23 -37.06
N ASN A 4 2.46 -31.46 -37.67
CA ASN A 4 2.67 -30.01 -37.79
C ASN A 4 2.40 -29.36 -36.42
N ALA A 5 3.20 -28.33 -36.12
CA ALA A 5 3.51 -27.73 -34.83
C ALA A 5 2.33 -27.37 -33.89
N PRO A 6 2.57 -27.28 -32.56
CA PRO A 6 1.65 -26.60 -31.66
C PRO A 6 1.54 -25.12 -32.08
N SER A 7 0.32 -24.66 -32.38
CA SER A 7 0.06 -23.23 -32.48
C SER A 7 0.16 -22.63 -31.06
N PRO A 8 1.01 -21.63 -30.79
CA PRO A 8 0.97 -20.92 -29.52
C PRO A 8 -0.32 -20.09 -29.48
N SER A 9 -1.29 -20.55 -28.71
CA SER A 9 -2.42 -19.72 -28.28
C SER A 9 -1.87 -18.50 -27.54
N PRO A 10 -2.25 -17.25 -27.88
CA PRO A 10 -1.90 -16.09 -27.07
C PRO A 10 -2.74 -16.08 -25.79
N SER A 11 -2.39 -16.94 -24.83
CA SER A 11 -2.85 -16.83 -23.45
C SER A 11 -1.84 -15.99 -22.67
N SER A 12 -1.82 -14.69 -22.94
CA SER A 12 -0.98 -13.73 -22.22
C SER A 12 -1.78 -12.46 -21.95
N SER A 13 -2.67 -12.54 -20.96
CA SER A 13 -3.30 -11.39 -20.32
C SER A 13 -2.34 -10.60 -19.42
N ASP A 14 -1.01 -10.75 -19.61
CA ASP A 14 0.01 -10.29 -18.67
C ASP A 14 1.33 -9.96 -19.40
N GLU A 15 1.28 -9.10 -20.42
CA GLU A 15 2.44 -8.25 -20.66
C GLU A 15 2.14 -6.92 -19.96
N PRO A 16 2.84 -6.57 -18.86
CA PRO A 16 2.73 -5.26 -18.27
C PRO A 16 3.26 -4.23 -19.28
N LEU A 17 2.34 -3.53 -19.94
CA LEU A 17 2.64 -2.45 -20.86
C LEU A 17 3.52 -1.42 -20.10
N PRO A 18 4.77 -1.17 -20.53
CA PRO A 18 5.72 -0.36 -19.77
C PRO A 18 5.20 1.06 -19.44
N GLN A 19 4.27 1.60 -20.24
CA GLN A 19 3.61 2.88 -19.92
C GLN A 19 2.74 2.85 -18.65
N ARG A 20 2.12 1.71 -18.30
CA ARG A 20 1.30 1.59 -17.07
C ARG A 20 2.16 1.51 -15.82
N GLN A 21 3.30 0.83 -15.89
CA GLN A 21 4.26 0.77 -14.78
C GLN A 21 4.88 2.14 -14.51
N VAL A 22 5.22 2.92 -15.54
CA VAL A 22 5.76 4.28 -15.37
C VAL A 22 4.75 5.20 -14.66
N ALA A 23 3.45 5.08 -14.94
CA ALA A 23 2.42 5.87 -14.25
C ALA A 23 2.24 5.49 -12.77
N LEU A 24 2.40 4.20 -12.42
CA LEU A 24 2.38 3.78 -11.02
C LEU A 24 3.62 4.26 -10.27
N ILE A 25 4.81 4.17 -10.88
CA ILE A 25 6.07 4.60 -10.25
C ILE A 25 6.09 6.12 -10.07
N ASP A 26 5.62 6.91 -11.05
CA ASP A 26 5.49 8.37 -10.94
C ASP A 26 4.43 8.79 -9.91
N LEU A 27 3.31 8.06 -9.85
CA LEU A 27 2.34 8.24 -8.76
C LEU A 27 3.02 7.95 -7.42
N LEU A 28 3.67 6.80 -7.26
CA LEU A 28 4.40 6.44 -6.04
C LEU A 28 5.45 7.49 -5.68
N ASP A 29 6.28 7.96 -6.61
CA ASP A 29 7.32 8.99 -6.38
C ASP A 29 6.70 10.32 -5.95
N ARG A 30 5.58 10.73 -6.56
CA ARG A 30 4.86 11.95 -6.19
C ARG A 30 4.13 11.82 -4.85
N LEU A 31 3.59 10.64 -4.55
CA LEU A 31 3.06 10.27 -3.23
C LEU A 31 4.17 10.31 -2.16
N LEU A 32 5.38 9.88 -2.51
CA LEU A 32 6.57 9.85 -1.66
C LEU A 32 7.16 11.26 -1.44
N SER A 33 7.22 12.10 -2.47
CA SER A 33 7.82 13.45 -2.38
C SER A 33 6.88 14.51 -1.79
N GLY A 34 5.60 14.50 -2.12
CA GLY A 34 4.66 15.58 -1.77
C GLY A 34 3.63 15.23 -0.70
N GLY A 35 3.43 13.93 -0.45
CA GLY A 35 2.31 13.43 0.32
C GLY A 35 0.97 13.54 -0.41
N VAL A 36 -0.01 12.73 0.00
CA VAL A 36 -1.36 12.70 -0.56
C VAL A 36 -2.41 12.76 0.53
N VAL A 37 -3.53 13.43 0.24
CA VAL A 37 -4.72 13.37 1.07
C VAL A 37 -5.66 12.32 0.50
N LEU A 38 -5.76 11.17 1.16
CA LEU A 38 -6.74 10.13 0.87
C LEU A 38 -8.05 10.45 1.58
N THR A 39 -9.15 10.47 0.84
CA THR A 39 -10.51 10.56 1.39
C THR A 39 -11.29 9.34 0.94
N GLY A 40 -11.99 8.66 1.85
CA GLY A 40 -12.75 7.47 1.53
C GLY A 40 -13.57 6.98 2.71
N ASP A 41 -14.32 5.90 2.51
CA ASP A 41 -15.09 5.26 3.58
C ASP A 41 -14.72 3.79 3.68
N VAL A 42 -14.64 3.26 4.89
CA VAL A 42 -14.47 1.83 5.16
C VAL A 42 -15.68 1.35 5.94
N VAL A 43 -16.23 0.19 5.54
CA VAL A 43 -17.30 -0.49 6.26
C VAL A 43 -16.75 -1.78 6.83
N LEU A 44 -16.96 -2.01 8.13
CA LEU A 44 -16.62 -3.22 8.83
C LEU A 44 -17.89 -4.06 8.94
N SER A 45 -17.86 -5.23 8.34
CA SER A 45 -19.02 -6.12 8.24
C SER A 45 -18.72 -7.48 8.88
N ILE A 46 -19.73 -8.09 9.51
CA ILE A 46 -19.65 -9.43 10.09
C ILE A 46 -20.83 -10.24 9.56
N ALA A 47 -20.56 -11.42 8.99
CA ALA A 47 -21.58 -12.32 8.45
C ALA A 47 -22.56 -11.61 7.49
N ASP A 48 -22.02 -10.88 6.51
CA ASP A 48 -22.77 -10.05 5.54
C ASP A 48 -23.56 -8.87 6.14
N ILE A 49 -23.36 -8.55 7.42
CA ILE A 49 -24.01 -7.41 8.07
C ILE A 49 -23.00 -6.30 8.30
N ASP A 50 -23.28 -5.12 7.73
CA ASP A 50 -22.51 -3.90 7.96
C ASP A 50 -22.74 -3.39 9.39
N LEU A 51 -21.67 -3.28 10.18
CA LEU A 51 -21.75 -2.86 11.58
C LEU A 51 -21.25 -1.43 11.79
N VAL A 52 -20.13 -1.09 11.17
CA VAL A 52 -19.44 0.18 11.42
C VAL A 52 -19.03 0.78 10.10
N ARG A 53 -19.37 2.06 9.89
CA ARG A 53 -18.86 2.85 8.76
C ARG A 53 -17.96 3.95 9.27
N VAL A 54 -16.76 4.02 8.71
CA VAL A 54 -15.72 4.99 9.08
C VAL A 54 -15.40 5.83 7.86
N SER A 55 -15.65 7.15 7.94
CA SER A 55 -15.19 8.10 6.95
C SER A 55 -13.76 8.53 7.27
N LEU A 56 -12.86 8.29 6.33
CA LEU A 56 -11.43 8.50 6.47
C LEU A 56 -11.00 9.73 5.69
N ARG A 57 -10.21 10.57 6.35
CA ARG A 57 -9.41 11.61 5.71
C ARG A 57 -7.99 11.50 6.25
N ALA A 58 -7.11 10.92 5.46
CA ALA A 58 -5.74 10.60 5.86
C ALA A 58 -4.75 11.38 4.98
N LEU A 59 -3.73 11.96 5.59
CA LEU A 59 -2.58 12.53 4.89
C LEU A 59 -1.45 11.50 4.95
N ILE A 60 -1.10 10.91 3.81
CA ILE A 60 0.01 9.98 3.67
C ILE A 60 1.22 10.78 3.21
N VAL A 61 2.30 10.74 3.98
CA VAL A 61 3.59 11.36 3.65
C VAL A 61 4.68 10.30 3.75
N SER A 62 5.74 10.44 2.96
CA SER A 62 6.91 9.58 3.12
C SER A 62 7.59 9.86 4.46
N ILE A 63 7.99 8.80 5.15
CA ILE A 63 8.76 8.87 6.39
C ILE A 63 10.20 8.45 6.09
N GLY A 64 11.17 9.20 6.61
CA GLY A 64 12.58 8.82 6.61
C GLY A 64 12.99 8.13 7.91
N GLU A 65 14.22 7.61 7.99
CA GLU A 65 14.75 6.94 9.20
C GLU A 65 14.64 7.79 10.49
N ASN A 66 14.64 9.12 10.36
CA ASN A 66 14.52 10.04 11.51
C ASN A 66 13.08 10.50 11.79
N SER A 67 12.06 9.87 11.21
CA SER A 67 10.67 10.22 11.49
C SER A 67 10.21 9.54 12.79
N PRO A 68 9.95 10.29 13.87
CA PRO A 68 9.42 9.70 15.09
C PRO A 68 8.05 9.10 14.81
N SER A 69 7.77 7.90 15.32
CA SER A 69 6.43 7.35 15.21
C SER A 69 5.47 8.18 16.08
N PRO A 70 4.31 8.58 15.56
CA PRO A 70 3.37 9.43 16.30
C PRO A 70 2.78 8.73 17.54
N PHE A 71 2.93 7.41 17.61
CA PHE A 71 2.48 6.57 18.71
C PHE A 71 3.65 5.97 19.51
N ALA A 72 4.89 6.44 19.30
CA ALA A 72 5.97 6.13 20.23
C ALA A 72 5.57 6.70 21.59
N LEU A 73 5.20 5.81 22.50
CA LEU A 73 5.10 6.18 23.90
C LEU A 73 6.51 6.61 24.34
N PRO A 74 6.66 7.75 25.01
CA PRO A 74 7.93 8.09 25.63
C PRO A 74 8.28 6.93 26.56
N LEU A 75 9.39 6.26 26.28
CA LEU A 75 10.01 5.29 27.19
C LEU A 75 10.12 6.00 28.54
N GLY A 76 9.34 5.55 29.52
CA GLY A 76 9.32 6.14 30.85
C GLY A 76 10.70 5.93 31.50
N PRO A 77 11.26 6.93 32.19
CA PRO A 77 12.49 6.75 32.95
C PRO A 77 12.18 5.80 34.12
N GLY A 78 12.66 4.57 34.05
CA GLY A 78 12.44 3.58 35.10
C GLY A 78 13.12 2.22 34.91
N ASP A 79 13.77 2.00 33.77
CA ASP A 79 14.72 0.91 33.54
C ASP A 79 16.13 1.27 34.06
N GLU A 80 16.17 1.79 35.29
CA GLU A 80 17.35 1.74 36.15
C GLU A 80 17.52 0.30 36.66
N HIS A 81 17.96 -0.59 35.77
CA HIS A 81 18.51 -1.88 36.18
C HIS A 81 19.81 -1.62 36.95
N GLY A 82 19.70 -1.74 38.27
CA GLY A 82 20.80 -1.55 39.21
C GLY A 82 22.04 -2.40 38.90
N GLY A 83 23.17 -1.83 39.32
CA GLY A 83 24.49 -2.44 39.47
C GLY A 83 25.35 -1.52 40.32
#